data_AF-A0A8T1B295-F1
#
_entry.id   AF-A0A8T1B295-F1
#
_cell.length_a   1.000
_cell.length_b   1.000
_cell.length_c   1.000
_cell.angle_alpha   90.00
_cell.angle_beta   90.00
_cell.angle_gamma   90.00
#
_symmetry.space_group_name_H-M   'P 1'
#
loop_
_entity.id
_entity.type
_entity.pdbx_description
1 polymer ?
#
loop_
_entity_poly.entity_id
_entity_poly.type
_entity_poly.pdbx_seq_one_letter_code
_entity_poly.pdbx_strand_id
1 'polypeptide(L)'
;MAVAACQLMVFLKFIGTHGSDACVDNLSAIFNVASGACFDYIERVRSALLELYDDVVGWPTADERKKIAKRVCAGYDFPHCVGVMDGTLIPLAFQPILNGEDYYTRKGSYALNALICCDGRAKVTYALTGWPGCTHDNRVWSNFRICRSPESFFSQSVYLLTDSAFRASRYVVSPFKKLPEGSHRS
;
A
#
# COMPACT_ATOMS: atom_id res chain seq x y z
N MET A 1 -25.69 -14.88 11.89
CA MET A 1 -24.25 -14.53 11.76
C MET A 1 -23.79 -13.95 13.08
N ALA A 2 -22.56 -14.25 13.54
CA ALA A 2 -22.01 -13.59 14.73
C ALA A 2 -22.05 -12.06 14.52
N VAL A 3 -22.46 -11.31 15.54
CA VAL A 3 -22.65 -9.84 15.46
C VAL A 3 -21.39 -9.15 14.93
N ALA A 4 -20.19 -9.62 15.32
CA ALA A 4 -18.93 -9.11 14.82
C ALA A 4 -18.69 -9.37 13.32
N ALA A 5 -19.04 -10.55 12.81
CA ALA A 5 -18.89 -10.89 11.39
C ALA A 5 -19.78 -10.01 10.51
N CYS A 6 -21.02 -9.73 10.96
CA CYS A 6 -21.93 -8.81 10.28
C CYS A 6 -21.34 -7.40 10.18
N GLN A 7 -20.81 -6.86 11.27
CA GLN A 7 -20.15 -5.54 11.27
C GLN A 7 -19.00 -5.49 10.28
N LEU A 8 -18.13 -6.51 10.30
CA LEU A 8 -17.00 -6.59 9.38
C LEU A 8 -17.44 -6.64 7.92
N MET A 9 -18.47 -7.42 7.57
CA MET A 9 -18.96 -7.47 6.18
C MET A 9 -19.56 -6.14 5.72
N VAL A 10 -20.31 -5.43 6.58
CA VAL A 10 -20.81 -4.09 6.26
C VAL A 10 -19.65 -3.15 5.97
N PHE A 11 -18.64 -3.14 6.83
CA PHE A 11 -17.43 -2.32 6.63
C PHE A 11 -16.68 -2.68 5.34
N LEU A 12 -16.43 -3.97 5.10
CA LEU A 12 -15.73 -4.43 3.89
C LEU A 12 -16.50 -4.08 2.61
N LYS A 13 -17.84 -4.20 2.63
CA LYS A 13 -18.67 -3.77 1.50
C LYS A 13 -18.59 -2.26 1.30
N PHE A 14 -18.61 -1.49 2.38
CA PHE A 14 -18.46 -0.03 2.33
C PHE A 14 -17.13 0.39 1.70
N ILE A 15 -15.99 -0.11 2.19
CA ILE A 15 -14.67 0.26 1.65
C ILE A 15 -14.36 -0.38 0.29
N GLY A 16 -15.05 -1.46 -0.07
CA GLY A 16 -14.87 -2.18 -1.33
C GLY A 16 -15.76 -1.67 -2.47
N THR A 17 -16.60 -0.66 -2.23
CA THR A 17 -17.51 -0.09 -3.23
C THR A 17 -17.26 1.40 -3.43
N HIS A 18 -17.73 1.93 -4.56
CA HIS A 18 -17.55 3.34 -4.93
C HIS A 18 -18.91 3.95 -5.30
N GLY A 19 -19.04 5.27 -5.11
CA GLY A 19 -20.26 5.99 -5.45
C GLY A 19 -21.48 5.51 -4.64
N SER A 20 -22.63 5.41 -5.29
CA SER A 20 -23.91 5.06 -4.65
C SER A 20 -23.92 3.67 -4.01
N ASP A 21 -23.04 2.76 -4.45
CA ASP A 21 -22.96 1.40 -3.88
C ASP A 21 -22.43 1.40 -2.44
N ALA A 22 -21.66 2.43 -2.06
CA ALA A 22 -21.16 2.64 -0.70
C ALA A 22 -22.17 3.41 0.18
N CYS A 23 -23.33 3.79 -0.35
CA CYS A 23 -24.36 4.50 0.41
C CYS A 23 -24.90 3.62 1.55
N VAL A 24 -25.11 4.23 2.71
CA VAL A 24 -25.65 3.56 3.91
C VAL A 24 -27.01 2.91 3.64
N ASP A 25 -27.86 3.51 2.81
CA ASP A 25 -29.16 2.93 2.46
C ASP A 25 -29.03 1.64 1.64
N ASN A 26 -28.04 1.59 0.75
CA ASN A 26 -27.73 0.38 -0.02
C ASN A 26 -27.17 -0.72 0.90
N LEU A 27 -26.27 -0.36 1.82
CA LEU A 27 -25.73 -1.29 2.82
C LEU A 27 -26.83 -1.84 3.74
N SER A 28 -27.73 -0.97 4.19
CA SER A 28 -28.90 -1.31 5.00
C SER A 28 -29.79 -2.34 4.30
N ALA A 29 -30.09 -2.11 3.01
CA ALA A 29 -30.86 -3.03 2.19
C ALA A 29 -30.16 -4.39 1.96
N ILE A 30 -28.85 -4.38 1.67
CA ILE A 30 -28.08 -5.61 1.38
C ILE A 30 -27.97 -6.50 2.62
N PHE A 31 -27.68 -5.90 3.78
CA PHE A 31 -27.39 -6.65 5.00
C PHE A 31 -28.60 -6.79 5.94
N ASN A 32 -29.74 -6.18 5.60
CA ASN A 32 -30.95 -6.11 6.41
C ASN A 32 -30.66 -5.57 7.83
N VAL A 33 -29.98 -4.42 7.88
CA VAL A 33 -29.56 -3.73 9.12
C VAL A 33 -30.04 -2.29 9.05
N ALA A 34 -30.54 -1.72 10.16
CA ALA A 34 -30.96 -0.32 10.17
C ALA A 34 -29.80 0.64 9.78
N SER A 35 -30.10 1.70 9.03
CA SER A 35 -29.10 2.65 8.52
C SER A 35 -28.19 3.23 9.61
N GLY A 36 -28.74 3.58 10.79
CA GLY A 36 -27.94 4.04 11.93
C GLY A 36 -26.95 2.99 12.44
N ALA A 37 -27.38 1.73 12.49
CA ALA A 37 -26.50 0.63 12.86
C ALA A 37 -25.40 0.38 11.80
N CYS A 38 -25.68 0.56 10.50
CA CYS A 38 -24.62 0.49 9.48
C CYS A 38 -23.49 1.50 9.75
N PHE A 39 -23.83 2.74 10.13
CA PHE A 39 -22.82 3.74 10.51
C PHE A 39 -22.02 3.29 11.74
N ASP A 40 -22.69 2.85 12.80
CA ASP A 40 -22.02 2.33 14.01
C ASP A 40 -21.13 1.11 13.72
N TYR A 41 -21.49 0.31 12.72
CA TYR A 41 -20.73 -0.88 12.32
C TYR A 41 -19.46 -0.46 11.60
N ILE A 42 -19.56 0.51 10.69
CA ILE A 42 -18.41 1.06 9.96
C ILE A 42 -17.41 1.70 10.94
N GLU A 43 -17.88 2.57 11.83
CA GLU A 43 -16.98 3.28 12.76
C GLU A 43 -16.34 2.33 13.78
N ARG A 44 -17.08 1.36 14.33
CA ARG A 44 -16.48 0.38 15.25
C ARG A 44 -15.42 -0.49 14.60
N VAL A 45 -15.68 -0.99 13.39
CA VAL A 45 -14.70 -1.81 12.66
C VAL A 45 -13.49 -0.97 12.27
N ARG A 46 -13.70 0.26 11.80
CA ARG A 46 -12.61 1.21 11.49
C ARG A 46 -11.71 1.41 12.70
N SER A 47 -12.26 1.75 13.86
CA SER A 47 -11.48 1.96 15.09
C SER A 47 -10.71 0.71 15.50
N ALA A 48 -11.36 -0.46 15.52
CA ALA A 48 -10.70 -1.71 15.86
C ALA A 48 -9.55 -2.07 14.89
N LEU A 49 -9.72 -1.82 13.59
CA LEU A 49 -8.66 -2.05 12.59
C LEU A 49 -7.49 -1.08 12.75
N LEU A 50 -7.77 0.18 13.09
CA LEU A 50 -6.73 1.18 13.34
C LEU A 50 -5.94 0.87 14.62
N GLU A 51 -6.62 0.40 15.67
CA GLU A 51 -5.97 -0.08 16.91
C GLU A 51 -5.06 -1.28 16.65
N LEU A 52 -5.44 -2.17 15.72
CA LEU A 52 -4.66 -3.36 15.37
C LEU A 52 -3.52 -3.07 14.37
N TYR A 53 -3.52 -1.90 13.72
CA TYR A 53 -2.65 -1.64 12.58
C TYR A 53 -1.17 -1.81 12.91
N ASP A 54 -0.70 -1.20 14.01
CA ASP A 54 0.71 -1.23 14.41
C ASP A 54 1.17 -2.63 14.86
N ASP A 55 0.24 -3.50 15.30
CA ASP A 55 0.54 -4.88 15.68
C ASP A 55 0.68 -5.81 14.45
N VAL A 56 0.03 -5.48 13.34
CA VAL A 56 -0.05 -6.35 12.15
C VAL A 56 0.87 -5.88 11.03
N VAL A 57 0.98 -4.56 10.83
CA VAL A 57 1.77 -3.92 9.78
C VAL A 57 3.00 -3.26 10.39
N GLY A 58 4.12 -3.96 10.29
CA GLY A 58 5.39 -3.48 10.78
C GLY A 58 6.55 -4.04 9.96
N TRP A 59 7.62 -3.26 9.86
CA TRP A 59 8.80 -3.71 9.13
C TRP A 59 9.35 -4.99 9.80
N PRO A 60 9.55 -6.08 9.03
CA PRO A 60 9.88 -7.38 9.59
C PRO A 60 11.20 -7.34 10.35
N THR A 61 11.27 -8.08 11.46
CA THR A 61 12.50 -8.27 12.23
C THR A 61 13.58 -8.97 11.41
N ALA A 62 14.83 -8.97 11.90
CA ALA A 62 15.94 -9.61 11.19
C ALA A 62 15.71 -11.10 10.91
N ASP A 63 15.10 -11.83 11.84
CA ASP A 63 14.81 -13.26 11.66
C ASP A 63 13.61 -13.51 10.76
N GLU A 64 12.59 -12.65 10.80
CA GLU A 64 11.49 -12.70 9.84
C GLU A 64 11.98 -12.41 8.43
N ARG A 65 12.86 -11.43 8.23
CA ARG A 65 13.50 -11.13 6.94
C ARG A 65 14.24 -12.34 6.38
N LYS A 66 14.99 -13.08 7.20
CA LYS A 66 15.63 -14.35 6.77
C LYS A 66 14.60 -15.38 6.29
N LYS A 67 13.48 -15.51 7.02
CA LYS A 67 12.40 -16.43 6.64
C LYS A 67 11.72 -15.99 5.34
N ILE A 68 11.46 -14.69 5.17
CA ILE A 68 10.87 -14.13 3.95
C ILE A 68 11.81 -14.38 2.77
N ALA A 69 13.09 -14.04 2.89
CA ALA A 69 14.08 -14.22 1.84
C ALA A 69 14.21 -15.68 1.39
N LYS A 70 14.21 -16.64 2.33
CA LYS A 70 14.20 -18.07 1.99
C LYS A 70 12.97 -18.47 1.17
N ARG A 71 11.79 -17.97 1.55
CA ARG A 71 10.55 -18.27 0.81
C ARG A 71 10.54 -17.62 -0.57
N VAL A 72 10.93 -16.35 -0.66
CA VAL A 72 10.97 -15.62 -1.93
C VAL A 72 11.97 -16.27 -2.89
N CYS A 73 13.14 -16.67 -2.39
CA CYS A 73 14.12 -17.41 -3.18
C CYS A 73 13.56 -18.76 -3.66
N ALA A 74 12.89 -19.52 -2.80
CA ALA A 74 12.34 -20.83 -3.18
C ALA A 74 11.18 -20.74 -4.18
N GLY A 75 10.42 -19.64 -4.19
CA GLY A 75 9.26 -19.48 -5.06
C GLY A 75 9.54 -18.71 -6.36
N TYR A 76 10.53 -17.82 -6.35
CA TYR A 76 10.75 -16.83 -7.43
C TYR A 76 12.23 -16.63 -7.80
N ASP A 77 13.15 -17.40 -7.21
CA ASP A 77 14.60 -17.32 -7.48
C ASP A 77 15.25 -15.94 -7.22
N PHE A 78 14.67 -15.14 -6.31
CA PHE A 78 15.26 -13.89 -5.84
C PHE A 78 15.91 -14.07 -4.45
N PRO A 79 17.20 -14.43 -4.36
CA PRO A 79 17.89 -14.59 -3.09
C PRO A 79 17.96 -13.25 -2.36
N HIS A 80 17.85 -13.28 -1.03
CA HIS A 80 17.91 -12.13 -0.11
C HIS A 80 16.81 -11.06 -0.29
N CYS A 81 15.87 -11.24 -1.22
CA CYS A 81 14.72 -10.35 -1.38
C CYS A 81 13.74 -10.51 -0.22
N VAL A 82 13.39 -9.41 0.46
CA VAL A 82 12.46 -9.43 1.61
C VAL A 82 11.09 -8.85 1.30
N GLY A 83 10.86 -8.47 0.05
CA GLY A 83 9.57 -7.97 -0.37
C GLY A 83 9.64 -7.21 -1.68
N VAL A 84 8.45 -6.86 -2.14
CA VAL A 84 8.21 -5.95 -3.26
C VAL A 84 7.66 -4.65 -2.72
N MET A 85 7.96 -3.54 -3.40
CA MET A 85 7.42 -2.22 -3.06
C MET A 85 6.94 -1.53 -4.33
N ASP A 86 5.74 -0.95 -4.27
CA ASP A 86 5.12 -0.27 -5.40
C ASP A 86 4.25 0.92 -4.96
N GLY A 87 4.12 1.90 -5.86
CA GLY A 87 3.26 3.06 -5.69
C GLY A 87 1.80 2.72 -6.01
N THR A 88 0.89 3.10 -5.13
CA THR A 88 -0.55 2.88 -5.26
C THR A 88 -1.30 4.19 -5.13
N LEU A 89 -2.10 4.52 -6.15
CA LEU A 89 -2.99 5.67 -6.11
C LEU A 89 -4.33 5.28 -5.48
N ILE A 90 -4.68 5.91 -4.37
CA ILE A 90 -5.97 5.80 -3.69
C ILE A 90 -6.89 6.89 -4.23
N PRO A 91 -7.91 6.57 -5.04
CA PRO A 91 -8.75 7.57 -5.69
C PRO A 91 -9.51 8.44 -4.68
N LEU A 92 -9.65 9.72 -5.01
CA LEU A 92 -10.52 10.65 -4.31
C LEU A 92 -11.76 10.92 -5.15
N ALA A 93 -12.93 10.90 -4.52
CA ALA A 93 -14.19 11.19 -5.21
C ALA A 93 -14.26 12.64 -5.73
N PHE A 94 -13.62 13.56 -4.99
CA PHE A 94 -13.63 14.99 -5.28
C PHE A 94 -12.23 15.59 -5.15
N GLN A 95 -12.04 16.73 -5.81
CA GLN A 95 -10.85 17.55 -5.63
C GLN A 95 -10.75 18.03 -4.17
N PRO A 96 -9.58 17.90 -3.51
CA PRO A 96 -9.36 18.51 -2.21
C PRO A 96 -9.50 20.03 -2.23
N ILE A 97 -10.06 20.60 -1.16
CA ILE A 97 -10.30 22.05 -1.04
C ILE A 97 -8.97 22.82 -1.00
N LEU A 98 -7.95 22.28 -0.33
CA LEU A 98 -6.61 22.86 -0.26
C LEU A 98 -5.70 22.17 -1.28
N ASN A 99 -5.03 22.97 -2.12
CA ASN A 99 -4.02 22.55 -3.10
C ASN A 99 -4.49 21.36 -3.97
N GLY A 100 -5.74 21.38 -4.42
CA GLY A 100 -6.35 20.25 -5.12
C GLY A 100 -5.59 19.81 -6.37
N GLU A 101 -4.88 20.73 -7.02
CA GLU A 101 -3.98 20.50 -8.15
C GLU A 101 -2.85 19.50 -7.84
N ASP A 102 -2.34 19.47 -6.61
CA ASP A 102 -1.28 18.54 -6.19
C ASP A 102 -1.80 17.08 -6.15
N TYR A 103 -3.11 16.91 -5.97
CA TYR A 103 -3.74 15.60 -5.94
C TYR A 103 -4.15 15.10 -7.32
N TYR A 104 -4.09 15.97 -8.35
CA TYR A 104 -4.40 15.58 -9.71
C TYR A 104 -3.27 14.74 -10.31
N THR A 105 -3.60 13.51 -10.69
CA THR A 105 -2.62 12.52 -11.14
C THR A 105 -2.43 12.54 -12.65
N ARG A 106 -1.35 11.92 -13.12
CA ARG A 106 -1.12 11.67 -14.56
C ARG A 106 -2.17 10.76 -15.19
N LYS A 107 -2.98 10.07 -14.39
CA LYS A 107 -4.09 9.23 -14.85
C LYS A 107 -5.39 10.02 -15.05
N GLY A 108 -5.37 11.34 -14.88
CA GLY A 108 -6.51 12.21 -15.12
C GLY A 108 -7.56 12.20 -14.01
N SER A 109 -7.19 11.80 -12.80
CA SER A 109 -8.08 11.74 -11.64
C SER A 109 -7.39 12.27 -10.38
N TYR A 110 -8.16 12.66 -9.37
CA TYR A 110 -7.63 13.02 -8.05
C TYR A 110 -7.34 11.77 -7.21
N ALA A 111 -6.19 11.72 -6.55
CA ALA A 111 -5.82 10.61 -5.69
C ALA A 111 -4.82 11.00 -4.60
N LEU A 112 -4.71 10.15 -3.57
CA LEU A 112 -3.56 10.08 -2.67
C LEU A 112 -2.56 9.06 -3.21
N ASN A 113 -1.27 9.34 -3.12
CA ASN A 113 -0.23 8.35 -3.35
C ASN A 113 0.14 7.65 -2.03
N ALA A 114 0.22 6.33 -2.09
CA ALA A 114 0.70 5.45 -1.04
C ALA A 114 1.79 4.54 -1.59
N LEU A 115 2.91 4.43 -0.86
CA LEU A 115 3.97 3.49 -1.16
C LEU A 115 3.84 2.28 -0.23
N ILE A 116 3.63 1.09 -0.78
CA ILE A 116 3.30 -0.11 -0.01
C ILE A 116 4.36 -1.18 -0.25
N CYS A 117 4.87 -1.77 0.84
CA CYS A 117 5.78 -2.91 0.84
C CYS A 117 5.03 -4.18 1.22
N CYS A 118 5.18 -5.24 0.43
CA CYS A 118 4.60 -6.55 0.67
C CYS A 118 5.66 -7.65 0.67
N ASP A 119 5.48 -8.68 1.50
CA ASP A 119 6.34 -9.87 1.47
C ASP A 119 5.93 -10.85 0.35
N GLY A 120 6.69 -11.94 0.19
CA GLY A 120 6.40 -12.99 -0.81
C GLY A 120 5.09 -13.76 -0.63
N ARG A 121 4.25 -13.42 0.36
CA ARG A 121 2.88 -13.94 0.55
C ARG A 121 1.82 -12.86 0.36
N ALA A 122 2.19 -11.73 -0.22
CA ALA A 122 1.36 -10.53 -0.33
C ALA A 122 0.92 -9.95 1.02
N LYS A 123 1.60 -10.27 2.13
CA LYS A 123 1.35 -9.60 3.42
C LYS A 123 1.95 -8.19 3.34
N VAL A 124 1.14 -7.17 3.59
CA VAL A 124 1.63 -5.80 3.78
C VAL A 124 2.53 -5.76 5.02
N THR A 125 3.76 -5.30 4.83
CA THR A 125 4.78 -5.21 5.89
C THR A 125 5.11 -3.78 6.23
N TYR A 126 4.90 -2.84 5.31
CA TYR A 126 5.17 -1.44 5.58
C TYR A 126 4.41 -0.58 4.57
N ALA A 127 3.97 0.60 4.99
CA ALA A 127 3.30 1.54 4.10
C ALA A 127 3.62 2.98 4.50
N LEU A 128 3.74 3.86 3.51
CA LEU A 128 3.72 5.31 3.69
C LEU A 128 2.63 5.88 2.82
N THR A 129 1.60 6.44 3.45
CA THR A 129 0.41 6.97 2.79
C THR A 129 0.32 8.49 2.93
N GLY A 130 -0.63 9.10 2.22
CA GLY A 130 -0.99 10.50 2.41
C GLY A 130 -0.20 11.51 1.57
N TRP A 131 0.56 11.06 0.58
CA TRP A 131 1.23 11.95 -0.36
C TRP A 131 0.25 12.44 -1.43
N PRO A 132 0.43 13.64 -2.00
CA PRO A 132 -0.38 14.09 -3.12
C PRO A 132 -0.22 13.17 -4.34
N GLY A 133 -1.30 12.90 -5.07
CA GLY A 133 -1.35 11.95 -6.18
C GLY A 133 -0.43 12.28 -7.36
N CYS A 134 0.01 13.53 -7.52
CA CYS A 134 1.00 13.90 -8.54
C CYS A 134 2.44 13.48 -8.16
N THR A 135 2.67 13.09 -6.91
CA THR A 135 4.00 12.80 -6.36
C THR A 135 4.56 11.53 -7.00
N HIS A 136 5.77 11.64 -7.53
CA HIS A 136 6.54 10.48 -8.00
C HIS A 136 6.89 9.52 -6.86
N ASP A 137 6.79 8.21 -7.11
CA ASP A 137 7.07 7.19 -6.10
C ASP A 137 8.50 7.26 -5.54
N ASN A 138 9.48 7.64 -6.38
CA ASN A 138 10.85 7.84 -5.92
C ASN A 138 11.00 9.00 -4.91
N ARG A 139 10.10 10.01 -4.95
CA ARG A 139 10.03 11.09 -3.94
C ARG A 139 9.34 10.62 -2.66
N VAL A 140 8.33 9.76 -2.77
CA VAL A 140 7.72 9.13 -1.58
C VAL A 140 8.75 8.22 -0.91
N TRP A 141 9.49 7.43 -1.70
CA TRP A 141 10.58 6.57 -1.24
C TRP A 141 11.66 7.32 -0.48
N SER A 142 12.15 8.46 -0.99
CA SER A 142 13.20 9.23 -0.32
C SER A 142 12.78 9.79 1.05
N ASN A 143 11.48 9.91 1.31
CA ASN A 143 10.93 10.32 2.60
C ASN A 143 10.56 9.14 3.52
N PHE A 144 10.58 7.92 2.98
CA PHE A 144 10.28 6.72 3.72
C PHE A 144 11.34 6.47 4.80
N ARG A 145 10.92 6.14 6.03
CA ARG A 145 11.85 5.95 7.16
C ARG A 145 12.91 4.88 6.87
N ILE A 146 12.51 3.80 6.21
CA ILE A 146 13.42 2.73 5.81
C ILE A 146 14.45 3.15 4.75
N CYS A 147 14.16 4.18 3.94
CA CYS A 147 15.14 4.78 3.03
C CYS A 147 16.06 5.78 3.74
N ARG A 148 15.56 6.51 4.75
CA ARG A 148 16.32 7.53 5.48
C ARG A 148 17.28 6.96 6.52
N SER A 149 17.03 5.75 7.01
CA SER A 149 17.89 5.09 8.02
C SER A 149 18.06 3.60 7.72
N PRO A 150 18.48 3.21 6.50
CA PRO A 150 18.40 1.84 6.02
C PRO A 150 19.21 0.86 6.87
N GLU A 151 20.27 1.29 7.53
CA GLU A 151 21.10 0.46 8.42
C GLU A 151 20.31 -0.06 9.64
N SER A 152 19.25 0.65 10.05
CA SER A 152 18.36 0.22 11.13
C SER A 152 17.31 -0.80 10.68
N PHE A 153 17.08 -0.92 9.37
CA PHE A 153 15.98 -1.71 8.81
C PHE A 153 16.47 -2.89 7.95
N PHE A 154 17.60 -2.77 7.28
CA PHE A 154 18.12 -3.78 6.37
C PHE A 154 19.33 -4.49 6.96
N SER A 155 19.33 -5.81 6.87
CA SER A 155 20.54 -6.62 7.11
C SER A 155 21.42 -6.61 5.86
N GLN A 156 22.68 -7.02 6.00
CA GLN A 156 23.61 -7.09 4.87
C GLN A 156 23.01 -7.93 3.72
N SER A 157 23.12 -7.39 2.50
CA SER A 157 22.67 -8.01 1.25
C SER A 157 21.15 -8.20 1.09
N VAL A 158 20.34 -7.71 2.03
CA VAL A 158 18.88 -7.73 1.93
C VAL A 158 18.38 -6.53 1.14
N TYR A 159 17.40 -6.74 0.25
CA TYR A 159 16.82 -5.69 -0.59
C TYR A 159 15.32 -5.89 -0.84
N LEU A 160 14.68 -4.82 -1.32
CA LEU A 160 13.34 -4.81 -1.89
C LEU A 160 13.40 -4.79 -3.42
N LEU A 161 12.49 -5.51 -4.06
CA LEU A 161 12.22 -5.35 -5.49
C LEU A 161 11.21 -4.23 -5.70
N THR A 162 11.36 -3.46 -6.78
CA THR A 162 10.42 -2.39 -7.13
C THR A 162 10.12 -2.38 -8.61
N ASP A 163 9.17 -1.53 -9.03
CA ASP A 163 9.03 -1.20 -10.44
C ASP A 163 10.22 -0.36 -10.96
N SER A 164 10.19 -0.02 -12.25
CA SER A 164 11.26 0.75 -12.88
C SER A 164 11.27 2.23 -12.49
N ALA A 165 10.23 2.77 -11.86
CA ALA A 165 10.15 4.17 -11.49
C ALA A 165 11.16 4.55 -10.37
N PHE A 166 11.64 3.58 -9.60
CA PHE A 166 12.59 3.78 -8.52
C PHE A 166 14.06 3.73 -8.97
N ARG A 167 14.87 4.54 -8.31
CA ARG A 167 16.33 4.52 -8.47
C ARG A 167 16.92 3.29 -7.77
N ALA A 168 17.67 2.48 -8.52
CA ALA A 168 18.39 1.34 -7.96
C ALA A 168 19.41 1.76 -6.90
N SER A 169 19.55 0.95 -5.86
CA SER A 169 20.47 1.15 -4.74
C SER A 169 20.86 -0.21 -4.12
N ARG A 170 21.65 -0.18 -3.04
CA ARG A 170 21.98 -1.39 -2.27
C ARG A 170 20.74 -2.09 -1.68
N TYR A 171 19.69 -1.33 -1.37
CA TYR A 171 18.50 -1.82 -0.66
C TYR A 171 17.25 -1.90 -1.55
N VAL A 172 17.34 -1.41 -2.79
CA VAL A 172 16.25 -1.37 -3.76
C VAL A 172 16.77 -1.80 -5.12
N VAL A 173 16.16 -2.85 -5.67
CA VAL A 173 16.49 -3.40 -6.99
C VAL A 173 15.30 -3.14 -7.91
N SER A 174 15.51 -2.28 -8.91
CA SER A 174 14.53 -1.98 -9.96
C SER A 174 14.93 -2.61 -11.30
N PRO A 175 13.95 -3.03 -12.14
CA PRO A 175 14.22 -3.49 -13.49
C PRO A 175 14.94 -2.44 -14.33
N PHE A 176 15.81 -2.91 -15.23
CA PHE A 176 16.49 -2.04 -16.18
C PHE A 176 15.45 -1.38 -17.11
N LYS A 177 15.47 -0.05 -17.21
CA LYS A 177 14.68 0.66 -18.23
C LYS A 177 15.31 0.39 -19.59
N LYS A 178 14.57 -0.21 -20.53
CA LYS A 178 15.02 -0.40 -21.91
C LYS A 178 15.58 0.93 -22.42
N LEU A 179 16.83 0.95 -22.89
CA LEU A 179 17.41 2.13 -23.52
C LEU A 179 16.54 2.50 -24.75
N PRO A 180 16.36 3.80 -25.06
CA PRO A 180 15.74 4.18 -26.32
C PRO A 180 16.48 3.49 -27.47
N GLU A 181 15.74 2.87 -28.40
CA GLU A 181 16.32 2.28 -29.59
C GLU A 181 17.12 3.36 -30.34
N GLY A 182 18.45 3.25 -30.35
CA GLY A 182 19.34 4.22 -30.99
C GLY A 182 20.59 4.64 -30.20
N SER A 183 20.74 4.32 -28.92
CA SER A 183 22.00 4.60 -28.20
C SER A 183 23.04 3.52 -28.45
N HIS A 184 23.65 3.52 -29.64
CA HIS A 184 24.92 2.84 -29.86
C HIS A 184 25.97 3.46 -28.94
N ARG A 185 26.64 2.63 -28.13
CA ARG A 185 27.85 3.04 -27.41
C ARG A 185 28.95 3.21 -28.45
N SER A 186 29.41 4.45 -28.61
CA SER A 186 30.71 4.77 -29.22
C SER A 186 31.86 4.38 -28.29
#